data_AF-A0A9X4RPP0-F1
#
_entry.id   AF-A0A9X4RPP0-F1
#
_cell.length_a   1.000
_cell.length_b   1.000
_cell.length_c   1.000
_cell.angle_alpha   90.00
_cell.angle_beta   90.00
_cell.angle_gamma   90.00
#
_symmetry.space_group_name_H-M   'P 1'
#
loop_
_entity.id
_entity.type
_entity.pdbx_description
1 polymer ?
#
loop_
_entity_poly.entity_id
_entity_poly.type
_entity_poly.pdbx_seq_one_letter_code
_entity_poly.pdbx_strand_id
1 'polypeptide(L)' 'MTWPTHQTLQDTEDYVQFCLQSYSQEKTYRWVIELKENQQPIGDISVVSLDERVQAAELGWVFSRQWWGQGYLVI' A
#
# COMPACT_ATOMS: atom_id res chain seq x y z
N MET A 1 -1.76 3.80 14.88
CA MET A 1 -1.45 3.55 13.46
C MET A 1 -2.56 2.70 12.90
N THR A 2 -3.11 3.08 11.74
CA THR A 2 -4.28 2.42 11.11
C THR A 2 -3.95 1.04 10.54
N TRP A 3 -2.66 0.78 10.26
CA TRP A 3 -2.15 -0.54 9.86
C TRP A 3 -1.15 -1.06 10.88
N PRO A 4 -1.38 -2.26 11.45
CA PRO A 4 -0.41 -2.88 12.34
C PRO A 4 0.83 -3.32 11.54
N THR A 5 2.01 -3.24 12.17
CA THR A 5 3.23 -3.78 11.58
C THR A 5 3.16 -5.30 11.60
N HIS A 6 3.43 -5.94 10.46
CA HIS A 6 3.53 -7.40 10.39
C HIS A 6 4.63 -7.89 11.34
N GLN A 7 4.30 -8.86 12.20
CA GLN A 7 5.21 -9.45 13.17
C GLN A 7 5.75 -10.80 12.69
N THR A 8 5.02 -11.48 11.80
CA THR A 8 5.38 -12.79 11.28
C THR A 8 5.39 -12.84 9.76
N LEU A 9 5.99 -13.89 9.20
CA LEU A 9 5.91 -14.16 7.76
C LEU A 9 4.46 -14.44 7.34
N GLN A 10 3.70 -15.16 8.19
CA GLN A 10 2.28 -15.46 7.95
C GLN A 10 1.46 -14.18 7.79
N ASP A 11 1.68 -13.16 8.63
CA ASP A 11 0.99 -11.87 8.52
C ASP A 11 1.18 -11.24 7.12
N THR A 12 2.37 -11.41 6.56
CA THR A 12 2.70 -10.90 5.22
C THR A 12 2.05 -11.73 4.12
N GLU A 13 2.07 -13.05 4.24
CA GLU A 13 1.40 -13.95 3.30
C GLU A 13 -0.12 -13.69 3.28
N ASP A 14 -0.74 -13.59 4.45
CA ASP A 14 -2.17 -13.31 4.62
C ASP A 14 -2.54 -11.95 3.99
N TYR A 15 -1.72 -10.93 4.22
CA TYR A 15 -1.91 -9.62 3.62
C TYR A 15 -1.80 -9.65 2.09
N VAL A 16 -0.82 -10.37 1.54
CA VAL A 16 -0.69 -10.54 0.08
C VAL A 16 -1.89 -11.28 -0.49
N GLN A 17 -2.39 -12.32 0.18
CA GLN A 17 -3.61 -13.02 -0.23
C GLN A 17 -4.84 -12.10 -0.19
N PHE A 18 -4.98 -11.30 0.87
CA PHE A 18 -6.02 -10.27 0.96
C PHE A 18 -5.94 -9.28 -0.22
N CYS A 19 -4.74 -8.80 -0.56
CA CYS A 19 -4.55 -7.92 -1.71
C CYS A 19 -4.96 -8.59 -3.01
N LEU A 20 -4.55 -9.84 -3.24
CA LEU A 20 -4.92 -10.58 -4.44
C LEU A 20 -6.44 -10.79 -4.56
N GLN A 21 -7.10 -11.13 -3.46
CA GLN A 21 -8.55 -11.30 -3.40
C GLN A 21 -9.28 -9.97 -3.67
N SER A 22 -8.73 -8.85 -3.22
CA SER A 22 -9.34 -7.52 -3.41
C SER A 22 -9.46 -7.12 -4.89
N TYR A 23 -8.59 -7.63 -5.78
CA TYR A 23 -8.67 -7.37 -7.22
C TYR A 23 -9.89 -7.99 -7.90
N SER A 24 -10.63 -8.88 -7.22
CA SER A 24 -11.95 -9.32 -7.70
C SER A 24 -13.01 -8.23 -7.67
N GLN A 25 -12.79 -7.14 -6.90
CA GLN A 25 -13.63 -5.95 -6.92
C GLN A 25 -13.15 -4.97 -7.99
N GLU A 26 -14.08 -4.48 -8.83
CA GLU A 26 -13.76 -3.61 -9.97
C GLU A 26 -13.10 -2.28 -9.57
N LYS A 27 -13.34 -1.81 -8.33
CA LYS A 27 -12.86 -0.50 -7.83
C LYS A 27 -11.75 -0.64 -6.79
N THR A 28 -10.87 -1.62 -7.01
CA THR A 28 -9.68 -1.81 -6.18
C THR A 28 -8.48 -1.12 -6.82
N TYR A 29 -7.92 -0.17 -6.08
CA TYR A 29 -6.75 0.61 -6.51
C TYR A 29 -5.63 0.45 -5.49
N ARG A 30 -4.64 -0.36 -5.84
CA ARG A 30 -3.50 -0.69 -4.99
C ARG A 30 -2.27 -0.84 -5.86
N TRP A 31 -1.16 -0.27 -5.38
CA TRP A 31 0.12 -0.32 -6.06
C TRP A 31 1.24 -0.61 -5.07
N VAL A 32 2.23 -1.36 -5.56
CA VAL A 32 3.52 -1.51 -4.89
C VAL A 32 4.41 -0.36 -5.35
N ILE A 33 5.12 0.25 -4.41
CA ILE A 33 6.15 1.24 -4.70
C ILE A 33 7.47 0.49 -4.78
N GLU A 34 8.17 0.61 -5.90
CA GLU A 34 9.46 -0.04 -6.14
C GLU A 34 10.54 0.96 -6.56
N LEU A 35 11.80 0.62 -6.28
CA LEU A 35 12.95 1.32 -6.83
C LEU A 35 13.16 0.91 -8.29
N LYS A 36 13.35 1.89 -9.17
CA LYS A 36 13.52 1.63 -10.61
C LYS A 36 14.82 0.90 -10.92
N GLU A 37 15.87 1.12 -10.11
CA GLU A 37 17.20 0.58 -10.36
C GLU A 37 17.28 -0.94 -10.19
N ASN A 38 16.51 -1.49 -9.25
CA ASN A 38 16.61 -2.90 -8.86
C ASN A 38 15.24 -3.59 -8.67
N GLN A 39 14.14 -2.90 -9.00
CA GLN A 39 12.76 -3.40 -8.84
C GLN A 39 12.44 -3.84 -7.41
N GLN A 40 13.19 -3.35 -6.42
CA GLN A 40 12.98 -3.70 -5.02
C GLN A 40 11.69 -3.03 -4.52
N PRO A 41 10.72 -3.78 -3.99
CA PRO A 41 9.58 -3.20 -3.30
C PRO A 41 10.03 -2.47 -2.02
N ILE A 42 9.56 -1.23 -1.85
CA ILE A 42 9.92 -0.35 -0.73
C ILE A 42 8.71 0.15 0.09
N GLY A 43 7.51 -0.05 -0.44
CA GLY A 43 6.27 0.34 0.21
C GLY A 43 5.04 -0.03 -0.62
N ASP A 44 3.87 0.40 -0.15
CA ASP A 44 2.61 0.31 -0.87
C ASP A 44 1.85 1.64 -0.79
N ILE A 45 1.01 1.90 -1.79
CA ILE A 45 0.02 2.96 -1.77
C ILE A 45 -1.31 2.42 -2.32
N SER A 46 -2.41 2.78 -1.68
CA SER A 46 -3.74 2.32 -2.07
C SER A 46 -4.82 3.36 -1.80
N VAL A 47 -5.93 3.27 -2.55
CA VAL A 47 -7.17 3.96 -2.19
C VAL A 47 -7.84 3.16 -1.09
N VAL A 48 -7.97 3.75 0.09
CA VAL A 48 -8.51 3.08 1.29
C VAL A 48 -9.99 3.40 1.50
N SER A 49 -10.47 4.47 0.88
CA SER A 49 -11.88 4.86 0.85
C SER A 49 -12.16 5.64 -0.45
N LEU A 50 -13.32 5.40 -1.06
CA LEU A 50 -13.78 6.06 -2.28
C LEU A 50 -15.24 6.49 -2.09
N ASP A 51 -15.52 7.79 -2.17
CA ASP A 51 -16.88 8.34 -2.24
C ASP A 51 -17.12 8.98 -3.61
N GLU A 52 -17.72 8.19 -4.50
CA GLU A 52 -18.00 8.60 -5.88
C GLU A 52 -19.04 9.71 -5.96
N ARG A 53 -19.89 9.90 -4.95
CA ARG A 53 -20.94 10.93 -4.95
C ARG A 53 -20.33 12.33 -4.90
N VAL A 54 -19.21 12.46 -4.22
CA VAL A 54 -18.45 13.71 -4.07
C VAL A 54 -17.10 13.67 -4.80
N GLN A 55 -16.86 12.61 -5.57
CA GLN A 55 -15.60 12.37 -6.30
C GLN A 55 -14.35 12.48 -5.42
N ALA A 56 -14.42 11.95 -4.20
CA ALA A 56 -13.32 11.98 -3.24
C ALA A 56 -12.72 10.58 -3.03
N ALA A 57 -11.40 10.52 -2.85
CA ALA A 57 -10.69 9.30 -2.51
C ALA A 57 -9.69 9.59 -1.37
N GLU A 58 -9.60 8.66 -0.43
CA GLU A 58 -8.59 8.68 0.62
C GLU A 58 -7.46 7.73 0.24
N LEU A 59 -6.22 8.22 0.32
CA LEU A 59 -5.03 7.43 0.05
C LEU A 59 -4.37 7.00 1.35
N GLY A 60 -4.00 5.73 1.44
CA GLY A 60 -3.14 5.18 2.49
C GLY A 60 -1.84 4.67 1.88
N TRP A 61 -0.74 4.87 2.60
CA TRP A 61 0.57 4.37 2.20
C TRP A 61 1.36 3.83 3.39
N VAL A 62 2.20 2.84 3.12
CA VAL A 62 3.20 2.32 4.07
C VAL A 62 4.55 2.28 3.36
N PHE A 63 5.60 2.59 4.10
CA PHE A 63 6.96 2.62 3.57
C PHE A 63 7.92 2.01 4.57
N SER A 64 8.88 1.21 4.08
CA SER A 64 9.93 0.69 4.95
C SER A 64 10.74 1.84 5.55
N ARG A 65 10.96 1.75 6.87
CA ARG A 65 11.59 2.81 7.67
C ARG A 65 12.97 3.22 7.15
N GLN A 66 13.69 2.30 6.51
CA GLN A 66 15.01 2.55 5.94
C GLN A 66 15.01 3.62 4.83
N TRP A 67 13.86 3.88 4.20
CA TRP A 67 13.73 4.82 3.09
C TRP A 67 13.08 6.15 3.49
N TRP A 68 12.78 6.36 4.77
CA TRP A 68 12.19 7.60 5.24
C TRP A 68 13.18 8.78 5.11
N GLY A 69 12.65 9.97 4.81
CA GLY A 69 13.46 11.20 4.71
C GLY A 69 14.34 11.30 3.46
N GLN A 70 14.21 10.36 2.52
CA GLN A 70 14.98 10.36 1.26
C GLN A 70 14.24 11.01 0.08
N GLY A 71 13.09 11.63 0.32
CA GLY A 71 12.31 12.30 -0.72
C GLY A 71 11.45 11.38 -1.59
N TYR A 72 11.39 10.07 -1.31
CA TYR A 72 10.43 9.16 -1.97
C TYR A 72 8.98 9.48 -1.65
N LEU A 73 8.73 10.09 -0.49
CA LEU A 73 7.43 10.56 -0.09
C LEU A 73 7.59 11.86 0.70
N VAL A 74 6.79 12.86 0.35
CA VAL A 74 6.70 14.16 1.03
C VAL A 74 5.26 14.27 1.53
N ILE A 75 5.10 14.48 2.83
CA ILE A 75 3.80 14.66 3.50
C ILE A 75 3.61 16.14 3.76
#